data_AF-A0A441T7M4-F1
#
_entry.id   AF-A0A441T7M4-F1
#
_cell.length_a   1.000
_cell.length_b   1.000
_cell.length_c   1.000
_cell.angle_alpha   90.00
_cell.angle_beta   90.00
_cell.angle_gamma   90.00
#
_symmetry.space_group_name_H-M   'P 1'
#
loop_
_entity.id
_entity.type
_entity.pdbx_description
1 polymer ?
#
loop_
_entity_poly.entity_id
_entity_poly.type
_entity_poly.pdbx_seq_one_letter_code
_entity_poly.pdbx_strand_id
1 'polypeptide(L)' 'QEPMTSLNPVLSIGRQLVESIEAHTSLSRADARRRAIEALKAVRISEAESRLKQFPHELSGGMRQRVMI' A
#
# COMPACT_ATOMS: atom_id res chain seq x y z
N GLN A 1 8.21 17.05 10.92
CA GLN A 1 7.46 15.83 11.30
C GLN A 1 7.03 15.16 10.01
N GLU A 2 7.86 14.29 9.43
CA GLU A 2 7.45 13.40 8.34
C GLU A 2 8.25 12.10 8.45
N PRO A 3 7.70 11.04 9.08
CA PRO A 3 8.20 9.69 8.86
C PRO A 3 7.15 8.97 8.02
N MET A 4 7.07 9.27 6.71
CA MET A 4 6.52 8.28 5.79
C MET A 4 7.59 7.20 5.69
N THR A 5 7.43 6.16 6.51
CA THR A 5 8.27 4.97 6.53
C THR A 5 8.56 4.52 5.11
N SER A 6 9.84 4.43 4.77
CA SER A 6 10.30 3.71 3.59
C SER A 6 9.57 2.36 3.53
N LEU A 7 8.99 2.03 2.38
CA LEU A 7 8.39 0.72 2.16
C LEU A 7 9.38 -0.37 2.58
N ASN A 8 8.96 -1.26 3.47
CA ASN A 8 9.74 -2.41 3.87
C ASN A 8 10.00 -3.30 2.64
N PRO A 9 11.26 -3.51 2.22
CA PRO A 9 11.57 -4.19 0.96
C PRO A 9 11.22 -5.67 0.96
N VAL A 10 11.03 -6.29 2.13
CA VAL A 10 10.74 -7.74 2.27
C VAL A 10 9.25 -8.04 2.49
N LEU A 11 8.39 -7.02 2.52
CA LEU A 11 6.94 -7.19 2.63
C LEU A 11 6.27 -6.72 1.35
N SER A 12 5.17 -7.38 0.95
CA SER A 12 4.37 -6.89 -0.17
C SER A 12 3.72 -5.55 0.16
N ILE A 13 3.42 -4.75 -0.87
CA ILE A 13 2.73 -3.47 -0.76
C ILE A 13 1.41 -3.64 0.00
N GLY A 14 0.64 -4.67 -0.35
CA GLY A 14 -0.64 -4.92 0.28
C GLY A 14 -0.52 -5.32 1.74
N ARG A 15 0.51 -6.08 2.12
CA ARG A 15 0.71 -6.45 3.53
C ARG A 15 0.95 -5.22 4.37
N GLN A 16 1.85 -4.34 3.94
CA GLN A 16 2.21 -3.13 4.67
C GLN A 16 1.05 -2.13 4.76
N LEU A 17 0.33 -1.93 3.66
CA LEU A 17 -0.84 -1.05 3.64
C LEU A 17 -1.97 -1.58 4.52
N VAL A 18 -2.26 -2.89 4.44
CA VAL A 18 -3.31 -3.52 5.27
C VAL A 18 -2.94 -3.48 6.74
N GLU A 19 -1.71 -3.87 7.11
CA GLU A 19 -1.23 -3.79 8.50
C GLU A 19 -1.29 -2.35 9.03
N SER A 20 -0.93 -1.36 8.20
CA SER A 20 -1.02 0.05 8.58
C SER A 20 -2.47 0.51 8.80
N ILE A 21 -3.41 0.07 7.96
CA ILE A 21 -4.84 0.40 8.09
C ILE A 21 -5.43 -0.30 9.32
N GLU A 22 -5.12 -1.58 9.53
CA GLU A 22 -5.58 -2.34 10.71
C GLU A 22 -5.03 -1.73 12.02
N ALA A 23 -3.82 -1.17 12.00
CA ALA A 23 -3.23 -0.53 13.18
C ALA A 23 -3.91 0.79 13.58
N HIS A 24 -4.59 1.48 12.65
CA HIS A 24 -5.16 2.82 12.88
C HIS A 24 -6.68 2.85 12.75
N THR A 25 -7.33 1.72 12.49
CA THR A 25 -8.78 1.63 12.30
C THR A 25 -9.33 0.35 12.93
N SER A 26 -10.66 0.24 13.07
CA SER A 26 -11.33 -0.98 13.53
C SER A 26 -11.86 -1.84 12.36
N LEU A 27 -11.32 -1.65 11.16
CA LEU A 27 -11.76 -2.39 9.97
C LEU A 27 -11.36 -3.86 10.06
N SER A 28 -12.20 -4.73 9.50
CA SER A 28 -11.81 -6.12 9.27
C SER A 28 -10.67 -6.18 8.25
N ARG A 29 -9.89 -7.27 8.26
CA ARG A 29 -8.84 -7.49 7.25
C ARG A 29 -9.34 -7.37 5.80
N ALA A 30 -10.57 -7.83 5.55
CA ALA A 30 -11.18 -7.76 4.22
C ALA A 30 -11.49 -6.31 3.82
N ASP A 31 -11.99 -5.50 4.76
CA ASP A 31 -12.28 -4.09 4.54
C ASP A 31 -11.01 -3.24 4.46
N ALA A 32 -10.00 -3.54 5.28
CA ALA A 32 -8.67 -2.94 5.20
C ALA A 32 -8.02 -3.21 3.84
N ARG A 33 -8.14 -4.44 3.31
CA ARG A 33 -7.70 -4.76 1.95
C ARG A 33 -8.44 -3.95 0.89
N ARG A 34 -9.77 -3.82 1.00
CA ARG A 34 -10.54 -2.95 0.10
C ARG A 34 -10.07 -1.50 0.17
N ARG A 35 -9.85 -0.98 1.38
CA ARG A 35 -9.35 0.37 1.58
C ARG A 35 -7.95 0.58 1.00
N ALA A 36 -7.07 -0.42 1.09
CA ALA A 36 -5.75 -0.38 0.45
C ALA A 36 -5.84 -0.31 -1.08
N ILE A 37 -6.77 -1.05 -1.70
CA ILE A 37 -7.03 -0.96 -3.15
C ILE A 37 -7.47 0.46 -3.53
N GLU A 38 -8.41 1.03 -2.78
CA GLU A 38 -8.90 2.39 -3.03
C GLU A 38 -7.82 3.45 -2.83
N ALA A 39 -6.92 3.27 -1.85
CA ALA A 39 -5.77 4.14 -1.66
C ALA A 39 -4.83 4.11 -2.89
N LEU A 40 -4.49 2.93 -3.39
CA LEU A 40 -3.67 2.79 -4.60
C LEU A 40 -4.34 3.42 -5.83
N LYS A 41 -5.66 3.26 -5.99
CA LYS A 41 -6.41 3.90 -7.08
C LYS A 41 -6.40 5.43 -6.95
N ALA A 42 -6.54 5.97 -5.74
CA ALA A 42 -6.52 7.41 -5.49
C ALA A 42 -5.20 8.07 -5.94
N VAL A 43 -4.08 7.35 -5.79
CA VAL A 43 -2.76 7.77 -6.28
C VAL A 43 -2.45 7.28 -7.70
N ARG A 44 -3.49 6.95 -8.48
CA ARG A 44 -3.42 6.57 -9.90
C ARG A 44 -2.48 5.39 -10.17
N ILE A 45 -2.50 4.38 -9.30
CA ILE A 45 -1.83 3.10 -9.55
C ILE A 45 -2.82 2.14 -10.22
N SER A 46 -2.63 1.92 -11.51
CA SER A 46 -3.38 0.92 -12.29
C SER A 46 -3.10 -0.50 -11.78
N GLU A 47 -4.05 -1.41 -12.02
CA GLU A 47 -3.98 -2.80 -11.56
C GLU A 47 -3.81 -2.92 -10.03
N ALA A 48 -4.38 -1.99 -9.26
CA ALA A 48 -4.19 -1.85 -7.82
C ALA A 48 -4.25 -3.19 -7.05
N GLU A 49 -5.22 -4.04 -7.38
CA GLU A 49 -5.38 -5.37 -6.76
C GLU A 49 -4.19 -6.30 -7.00
N SER A 50 -3.66 -6.30 -8.22
CA SER A 50 -2.44 -7.03 -8.58
C SER A 50 -1.21 -6.41 -7.93
N ARG A 51 -1.15 -5.07 -7.86
CA ARG A 51 -0.04 -4.34 -7.22
C ARG A 51 0.08 -4.59 -5.72
N LEU A 52 -1.02 -4.90 -5.02
CA LEU A 52 -0.96 -5.29 -3.61
C LEU A 52 -0.13 -6.56 -3.36
N LYS A 53 0.00 -7.44 -4.36
CA LYS A 53 0.81 -8.66 -4.24
C LYS A 53 2.29 -8.41 -4.49
N GLN A 54 2.63 -7.27 -5.08
CA GLN A 54 4.00 -6.94 -5.44
C GLN A 54 4.80 -6.44 -4.24
N PHE A 55 6.11 -6.58 -4.32
CA PHE A 55 7.10 -6.01 -3.43
C PHE A 55 7.55 -4.63 -3.94
N PRO A 56 8.16 -3.78 -3.09
CA PRO A 56 8.58 -2.44 -3.49
C PRO A 56 9.53 -2.40 -4.69
N HIS A 57 10.42 -3.39 -4.81
CA HIS A 57 11.38 -3.47 -5.93
C HIS A 57 10.72 -3.81 -7.27
N GLU A 58 9.51 -4.35 -7.27
CA GLU A 58 8.75 -4.68 -8.49
C GLU A 58 7.91 -3.50 -9.01
N LEU A 59 7.80 -2.42 -8.23
CA LEU A 59 7.17 -1.17 -8.66
C LEU A 59 8.19 -0.29 -9.40
N SER A 60 7.72 0.52 -10.35
CA SER A 60 8.56 1.59 -10.91
C SER A 60 8.86 2.64 -9.84
N GLY A 61 9.93 3.43 -10.04
CA GLY A 61 10.30 4.50 -9.09
C GLY A 61 9.15 5.49 -8.84
N GLY A 62 8.46 5.91 -9.91
CA GLY A 62 7.30 6.80 -9.80
C GLY A 62 6.10 6.15 -9.10
N MET A 63 5.90 4.83 -9.24
CA MET A 63 4.88 4.11 -8.48
C MET A 63 5.23 4.06 -6.99
N ARG A 64 6.49 3.73 -6.64
CA ARG A 64 6.93 3.75 -5.24
C ARG A 64 6.71 5.11 -4.59
N GLN A 65 7.08 6.19 -5.28
CA GLN A 65 6.86 7.55 -4.77
C GLN A 65 5.37 7.82 -4.52
N ARG A 66 4.48 7.42 -5.43
CA ARG A 66 3.03 7.61 -5.25
C ARG A 66 2.43 6.76 -4.13
N VAL A 67 2.99 5.58 -3.81
CA VAL A 67 2.53 4.80 -2.65
C VAL A 67 2.93 5.46 -1.32
N MET A 68 4.02 6.25 -1.30
CA MET A 68 4.53 6.93 -0.11
C MET A 68 3.91 8.31 0.15
N ILE A 69 2.91 8.73 -0.65
CA ILE A 69 2.20 10.01 -0.50
C ILE A 69 0.78 9.72 -0.05
#